data_AF-A0A497EHG4-F1
#
_entry.id   AF-A0A497EHG4-F1
#
_cell.length_a   1.000
_cell.length_b   1.000
_cell.length_c   1.000
_cell.angle_alpha   90.00
_cell.angle_beta   90.00
_cell.angle_gamma   90.00
#
_symmetry.space_group_name_H-M   'P 1'
#
loop_
_entity.id
_entity.type
_entity.pdbx_description
1 polymer ?
#
loop_
_entity_poly.entity_id
_entity_poly.type
_entity_poly.pdbx_seq_one_letter_code
_entity_poly.pdbx_strand_id
1 'polypeptide(L)'
;QASKTLLAIQLKNRGDEISESEKAALLHEIKERYWAAAQPRYAAARQWFDEIIDPRETRAIISRSIQAAAHQARIEDFKVGVLQT
;
A
#
# COMPACT_ATOMS: atom_id res chain seq x y z
N GLN A 1 10.03 -9.05 4.26
CA GLN A 1 9.35 -10.22 4.87
C GLN A 1 8.26 -10.80 3.96
N ALA A 2 7.41 -9.97 3.33
CA ALA A 2 6.29 -10.42 2.48
C ALA A 2 6.67 -11.26 1.24
N SER A 3 7.77 -10.94 0.54
CA SER A 3 8.15 -11.65 -0.70
C SER A 3 8.44 -13.13 -0.49
N LYS A 4 8.96 -13.52 0.69
CA LYS A 4 9.20 -14.93 1.04
C LYS A 4 7.89 -15.69 1.26
N THR A 5 6.89 -15.04 1.85
CA THR A 5 5.55 -15.61 2.04
C THR A 5 4.85 -15.88 0.71
N LEU A 6 4.93 -14.93 -0.23
CA LEU A 6 4.36 -15.14 -1.57
C LEU A 6 5.08 -16.24 -2.35
N LEU A 7 6.41 -16.33 -2.25
CA LEU A 7 7.15 -17.43 -2.81
C LEU A 7 6.65 -18.77 -2.24
N ALA A 8 6.47 -18.88 -0.92
CA ALA A 8 5.96 -20.10 -0.28
C ALA A 8 4.55 -20.49 -0.79
N ILE A 9 3.66 -19.51 -0.97
CA ILE A 9 2.31 -19.75 -1.54
C ILE A 9 2.40 -20.22 -3.00
N GLN A 10 3.25 -19.60 -3.82
CA GLN A 10 3.41 -19.97 -5.23
C GLN A 10 4.03 -21.36 -5.41
N LEU A 11 5.01 -21.72 -4.56
CA LEU A 11 5.63 -23.05 -4.56
C LEU A 11 4.66 -24.14 -4.11
N LYS A 12 3.83 -23.86 -3.08
CA LYS A 12 2.79 -24.79 -2.62
C LYS A 12 1.81 -25.19 -3.74
N ASN A 13 1.58 -24.30 -4.70
CA ASN A 13 0.67 -24.54 -5.82
C ASN A 13 1.35 -25.21 -7.04
N ARG A 14 2.69 -25.33 -7.08
CA ARG A 14 3.45 -25.83 -8.23
C ARG A 14 4.06 -27.24 -8.04
N GLY A 15 4.10 -27.78 -6.83
CA GLY A 15 4.73 -29.08 -6.54
C GLY A 15 6.26 -29.02 -6.39
N ASP A 16 6.88 -30.14 -5.97
CA ASP A 16 8.25 -30.24 -5.44
C ASP A 16 9.39 -30.26 -6.49
N GLU A 17 9.16 -29.81 -7.73
CA GLU A 17 10.15 -29.97 -8.83
C GLU A 17 10.90 -28.68 -9.21
N ILE A 18 10.99 -27.68 -8.32
CA ILE A 18 11.66 -26.41 -8.62
C ILE A 18 13.07 -26.39 -8.02
N SER A 19 14.07 -26.13 -8.86
CA SER A 19 15.48 -26.00 -8.45
C SER A 19 15.71 -24.77 -7.58
N GLU A 20 16.78 -24.79 -6.77
CA GLU A 20 17.14 -23.61 -5.95
C GLU A 20 17.45 -22.36 -6.78
N SER A 21 17.97 -22.53 -8.01
CA SER A 21 18.22 -21.41 -8.92
C SER A 21 16.92 -20.74 -9.37
N GLU A 22 15.89 -21.53 -9.66
CA GLU A 22 14.58 -21.03 -10.07
C GLU A 22 13.86 -20.37 -8.90
N LYS A 23 13.99 -20.92 -7.68
CA LYS A 23 13.48 -20.27 -6.45
C LYS A 23 14.13 -18.91 -6.23
N ALA A 24 15.45 -18.80 -6.43
CA ALA A 24 16.16 -17.54 -6.29
C ALA A 24 15.73 -16.52 -7.34
N ALA A 25 15.57 -16.95 -8.60
CA ALA A 25 15.08 -16.10 -9.69
C ALA A 25 13.65 -15.59 -9.42
N LEU A 26 12.75 -16.49 -9.01
CA LEU A 26 11.36 -16.14 -8.67
C LEU A 26 11.30 -15.19 -7.47
N LEU A 27 12.10 -15.43 -6.44
CA LEU A 27 12.18 -14.52 -5.29
C LEU A 27 12.67 -13.14 -5.70
N HIS A 28 13.67 -13.07 -6.59
CA HIS A 28 14.17 -11.80 -7.10
C HIS A 28 13.08 -11.06 -7.87
N GLU A 29 12.37 -11.74 -8.77
CA GLU A 29 11.25 -11.16 -9.50
C GLU A 29 10.15 -10.62 -8.58
N ILE A 30 9.75 -11.39 -7.56
CA ILE A 30 8.75 -10.94 -6.58
C ILE A 30 9.27 -9.67 -5.87
N LYS A 31 10.54 -9.63 -5.46
CA LYS A 31 11.11 -8.44 -4.82
C LYS A 31 11.08 -7.22 -5.73
N GLU A 32 11.46 -7.38 -7.00
CA GLU A 32 11.45 -6.29 -7.97
C GLU A 32 10.04 -5.73 -8.18
N ARG A 33 9.03 -6.60 -8.31
CA ARG A 33 7.62 -6.16 -8.41
C ARG A 33 7.17 -5.38 -7.18
N TYR A 34 7.53 -5.85 -5.98
CA TYR A 34 7.23 -5.14 -4.73
C TYR A 34 7.92 -3.79 -4.68
N TRP A 35 9.19 -3.73 -5.06
CA TRP A 35 9.96 -2.49 -5.07
C TRP A 35 9.34 -1.47 -6.01
N ALA A 36 8.99 -1.88 -7.23
CA ALA A 36 8.31 -1.03 -8.19
C ALA A 36 6.96 -0.50 -7.66
N ALA A 37 6.16 -1.38 -7.06
CA ALA A 37 4.86 -1.00 -6.50
C ALA A 37 4.97 -0.13 -5.22
N ALA A 38 6.07 -0.22 -4.49
CA ALA A 38 6.33 0.57 -3.28
C ALA A 38 6.79 2.00 -3.59
N GLN A 39 7.14 2.32 -4.84
CA GLN A 39 7.55 3.66 -5.21
C GLN A 39 6.36 4.63 -5.11
N PRO A 40 6.51 5.81 -4.48
CA PRO A 40 5.43 6.78 -4.37
C PRO A 40 4.82 7.15 -5.73
N ARG A 41 5.64 7.27 -6.77
CA ARG A 41 5.17 7.61 -8.12
C ARG A 41 4.22 6.54 -8.71
N TYR A 42 4.43 5.26 -8.38
CA TYR A 42 3.57 4.18 -8.84
C TYR A 42 2.15 4.33 -8.30
N ALA A 43 2.03 4.70 -7.01
CA ALA A 43 0.78 4.95 -6.33
C ALA A 43 0.13 6.28 -6.75
N ALA A 44 0.92 7.33 -6.95
CA ALA A 44 0.45 8.63 -7.45
C ALA A 44 -0.20 8.51 -8.83
N ALA A 45 0.42 7.77 -9.76
CA ALA A 45 -0.12 7.51 -11.09
C ALA A 45 -1.45 6.75 -11.09
N ARG A 46 -1.81 6.13 -9.96
CA ARG A 46 -3.07 5.39 -9.75
C ARG A 46 -4.04 6.13 -8.84
N GLN A 47 -3.71 7.36 -8.44
CA GLN A 47 -4.51 8.19 -7.55
C GLN A 47 -4.85 7.48 -6.23
N TRP A 48 -3.93 6.65 -5.72
CA TRP A 48 -4.09 6.07 -4.38
C TRP A 48 -3.97 7.11 -3.27
N PHE A 49 -3.32 8.23 -3.59
CA PHE A 49 -3.28 9.44 -2.78
C PHE A 49 -3.28 10.63 -3.73
N ASP A 50 -3.62 11.81 -3.21
CA ASP A 50 -3.82 13.02 -4.01
C ASP A 50 -2.51 13.69 -4.44
N GLU A 51 -1.47 13.64 -3.60
CA GLU A 51 -0.22 14.39 -3.85
C GLU A 51 1.01 13.77 -3.16
N ILE A 52 2.19 13.91 -3.78
CA ILE A 52 3.50 13.70 -3.14
C ILE A 52 4.01 15.06 -2.68
N ILE A 53 4.18 15.23 -1.37
CA ILE A 53 4.48 16.53 -0.77
C ILE A 53 5.90 16.58 -0.18
N ASP A 54 6.46 17.79 -0.04
CA ASP A 54 7.64 17.99 0.80
C ASP A 54 7.26 17.76 2.26
N PRO A 55 7.99 16.91 3.02
CA PRO A 55 7.69 16.66 4.43
C PRO A 55 7.56 17.92 5.29
N ARG A 56 8.27 19.00 4.94
CA ARG A 56 8.23 20.29 5.65
C ARG A 56 6.90 21.02 5.47
N GLU A 57 6.18 20.76 4.38
CA GLU A 57 4.89 21.38 4.08
C GLU A 57 3.70 20.67 4.73
N THR A 58 3.92 19.47 5.28
CA THR A 58 2.87 18.62 5.89
C THR A 58 1.93 19.40 6.81
N ARG A 59 2.45 20.25 7.71
CA ARG A 59 1.63 21.05 8.63
C ARG A 59 0.72 22.03 7.91
N ALA A 60 1.26 22.74 6.91
CA ALA A 60 0.50 23.73 6.16
C ALA A 60 -0.62 23.07 5.34
N ILE A 61 -0.31 21.94 4.71
CA ILE A 61 -1.29 21.16 3.93
C ILE A 61 -2.41 20.64 4.81
N ILE A 62 -2.08 19.96 5.93
CA ILE A 62 -3.10 19.48 6.87
C ILE A 62 -3.96 20.64 7.40
N SER A 63 -3.35 21.76 7.78
CA SER A 63 -4.09 22.93 8.28
C SER A 63 -5.07 23.48 7.24
N ARG A 64 -4.64 23.60 5.98
CA ARG A 64 -5.48 24.07 4.88
C ARG A 64 -6.62 23.08 4.58
N SER A 65 -6.32 21.78 4.59
CA SER A 65 -7.33 20.74 4.35
C SER A 65 -8.39 20.71 5.44
N ILE A 66 -8.02 20.90 6.71
CA ILE A 66 -8.99 21.01 7.82
C ILE A 66 -9.86 22.26 7.66
N GLN A 67 -9.28 23.41 7.32
CA GLN A 67 -10.05 24.63 7.06
C GLN A 67 -11.04 24.44 5.91
N ALA A 68 -10.61 23.81 4.82
CA ALA A 68 -11.48 23.47 3.71
C ALA A 68 -12.64 22.55 4.14
N ALA A 69 -12.35 21.50 4.92
CA ALA A 69 -13.36 20.57 5.43
C ALA A 69 -14.35 21.23 6.43
N ALA A 70 -13.91 22.26 7.15
CA ALA A 70 -14.76 22.98 8.11
C ALA A 70 -15.90 23.77 7.47
N HIS A 71 -15.90 23.94 6.14
CA HIS A 71 -17.02 24.56 5.42
C HIS A 71 -18.25 23.65 5.29
N GLN A 72 -18.21 22.41 5.82
CA GLN A 72 -19.39 21.56 5.90
C GLN A 72 -20.45 22.15 6.85
N ALA A 73 -21.72 22.16 6.41
CA ALA A 73 -22.82 22.74 7.19
C ALA A 73 -23.17 21.95 8.46
N ARG A 74 -22.87 20.64 8.48
CA ARG A 74 -23.14 19.74 9.60
C ARG A 74 -22.08 18.66 9.68
N ILE A 75 -21.66 18.33 10.90
CA ILE A 75 -20.85 17.15 11.19
C ILE A 75 -21.81 16.05 11.64
N GLU A 76 -21.88 14.96 10.89
CA GLU A 76 -22.73 13.82 11.25
C GLU A 76 -22.13 13.03 12.43
N ASP A 77 -23.00 12.46 13.26
CA ASP A 77 -22.56 11.60 14.37
C ASP A 77 -21.85 10.35 13.81
N PHE A 78 -20.78 9.93 14.47
CA PHE A 78 -20.09 8.69 14.12
C PHE A 78 -20.93 7.48 14.54
N LYS A 79 -21.43 6.73 13.56
CA LYS A 79 -22.25 5.53 13.77
C LYS A 79 -21.45 4.29 13.35
N VAL A 80 -21.22 3.38 14.29
CA VAL A 80 -20.60 2.09 14.00
C VAL A 80 -21.65 1.07 13.56
N GLY A 81 -21.23 0.12 12.73
CA GLY A 81 -22.02 -1.09 12.46
C GLY A 81 -21.99 -2.07 13.63
N VAL A 82 -22.38 -3.32 13.38
CA VAL A 82 -22.26 -4.41 14.37
C VAL A 82 -20.78 -4.69 14.65
N LEU A 83 -20.39 -4.64 15.91
CA LEU A 83 -19.05 -5.05 16.34
C LEU A 83 -19.04 -6.57 16.57
N GLN A 84 -18.21 -7.30 15.84
CA GLN A 84 -17.89 -8.68 16.18
C GLN A 84 -16.88 -8.68 17.34
N THR A 85 -17.34 -9.16 18.49
CA THR A 85 -16.52 -9.41 19.70
C THR A 85 -16.17 -10.88 19.83
#